data_AF-A0A8D8H2D2-F1
#
_entry.id   AF-A0A8D8H2D2-F1
#
_cell.length_a   1.000
_cell.length_b   1.000
_cell.length_c   1.000
_cell.angle_alpha   90.00
_cell.angle_beta   90.00
_cell.angle_gamma   90.00
#
_symmetry.space_group_name_H-M   'P 1'
#
loop_
_entity.id
_entity.type
_entity.pdbx_description
1 polymer ?
#
loop_
_entity_poly.entity_id
_entity_poly.type
_entity_poly.pdbx_seq_one_letter_code
_entity_poly.pdbx_strand_id
1 'polypeptide(L)'
;MTGGGATHKTDPRGCLFQLLYSLGSFGLACASLWELNPSDRISIQKGSLLIALGFVYFVALTDFLNKLILRTSIGLSFVKKYRLRISDVLDITNKIVSAVQAMFSCLAGFFVCRWSCPRNFLQASHFLSESYAWFAASYFFYDIWSMYKVYAAEASNKILATLGLGATNANGAAAAAKRSKAEGDSGAAAVVNGGAGGALDEIPSISNGSLSILLASKLGTPSFLRYLITHKLMVFHHLFIGSYGLMVISFLRGGLGDCVFSFMYMMELSTPFVSFRGILSIMGLKESKMYVINGLVMLFTFFWCRVFLMPYVCYYYSQVVNLPFFEAFWRLPRGCKISILALFLPQLYWFRLMLRGAIKVFGKKKSPTNGSLANDAATNANNNGIKPSQSKDREIRSLM
;
A
#
# COMPACT_ATOMS: atom_id res chain seq x y z
N MET A 1 -11.14 49.08 -8.25
CA MET A 1 -12.04 47.90 -8.28
C MET A 1 -11.25 46.67 -7.88
N THR A 2 -11.78 45.95 -6.91
CA THR A 2 -11.12 44.98 -6.03
C THR A 2 -10.70 43.69 -6.74
N GLY A 3 -9.40 43.42 -6.80
CA GLY A 3 -8.84 42.12 -7.16
C GLY A 3 -8.95 41.14 -5.98
N GLY A 4 -10.05 40.39 -5.95
CA GLY A 4 -10.25 39.30 -5.00
C GLY A 4 -9.43 38.08 -5.39
N GLY A 5 -8.19 38.00 -4.91
CA GLY A 5 -7.46 36.74 -4.88
C GLY A 5 -8.22 35.76 -4.01
N ALA A 6 -8.78 34.71 -4.62
CA ALA A 6 -9.42 33.62 -3.90
C ALA A 6 -8.35 32.89 -3.08
N THR A 7 -8.14 33.34 -1.85
CA THR A 7 -7.42 32.57 -0.83
C THR A 7 -8.16 31.26 -0.67
N HIS A 8 -7.57 30.17 -1.16
CA HIS A 8 -8.04 28.81 -0.96
C HIS A 8 -8.13 28.57 0.56
N LYS A 9 -9.31 28.81 1.16
CA LYS A 9 -9.51 28.72 2.61
C LYS A 9 -9.17 27.30 3.04
N THR A 10 -8.02 27.16 3.70
CA THR A 10 -7.64 25.95 4.42
C THR A 10 -8.61 25.82 5.58
N ASP A 11 -9.58 24.91 5.51
CA ASP A 11 -10.47 24.60 6.62
C ASP A 11 -9.90 23.40 7.41
N PRO A 12 -9.17 23.63 8.53
CA PRO A 12 -8.63 22.56 9.35
C PRO A 12 -9.73 21.75 10.07
N ARG A 13 -10.95 22.30 10.20
CA ARG A 13 -12.04 21.66 10.96
C ARG A 13 -12.47 20.35 10.31
N GLY A 14 -12.49 20.30 8.98
CA GLY A 14 -12.84 19.08 8.22
C GLY A 14 -11.86 17.91 8.39
N CYS A 15 -10.59 18.18 8.71
CA CYS A 15 -9.61 17.14 9.04
C CYS A 15 -9.81 16.61 10.46
N LEU A 16 -10.09 17.52 11.41
CA LEU A 16 -10.28 17.18 12.81
C LEU A 16 -11.44 16.20 13.01
N PHE A 17 -12.59 16.43 12.36
CA PHE A 17 -13.72 15.52 12.46
C PHE A 17 -13.39 14.09 12.02
N GLN A 18 -12.66 13.92 10.92
CA GLN A 18 -12.28 12.59 10.42
C GLN A 18 -11.28 11.89 11.34
N LEU A 19 -10.34 12.64 11.90
CA LEU A 19 -9.45 12.12 12.93
C LEU A 19 -10.23 11.69 14.17
N LEU A 20 -11.21 12.48 14.62
CA LEU A 20 -12.07 12.14 15.75
C LEU A 20 -12.92 10.89 15.50
N TYR A 21 -13.49 10.71 14.31
CA TYR A 21 -14.20 9.48 13.96
C TYR A 21 -13.28 8.25 13.97
N SER A 22 -12.06 8.40 13.44
CA SER A 22 -11.07 7.32 13.46
C SER A 22 -10.66 6.98 14.90
N LEU A 23 -10.18 7.94 15.69
CA LEU A 23 -9.76 7.68 17.07
C LEU A 23 -10.92 7.24 17.97
N GLY A 24 -12.11 7.81 17.78
CA GLY A 24 -13.31 7.46 18.53
C GLY A 24 -13.78 6.04 18.25
N SER A 25 -13.82 5.61 16.97
CA SER A 25 -14.19 4.23 16.62
C SER A 25 -13.18 3.20 17.15
N PHE A 26 -11.88 3.51 17.10
CA PHE A 26 -10.85 2.67 17.72
C PHE A 26 -10.98 2.62 19.25
N GLY A 27 -11.21 3.76 19.90
CA GLY A 27 -11.43 3.85 21.34
C GLY A 27 -12.66 3.05 21.79
N LEU A 28 -13.77 3.14 21.04
CA LEU A 28 -14.97 2.33 21.29
C LEU A 28 -14.70 0.83 21.07
N ALA A 29 -13.89 0.46 20.08
CA ALA A 29 -13.50 -0.93 19.86
C ALA A 29 -12.72 -1.46 21.07
N CYS A 30 -11.72 -0.72 21.56
CA CYS A 30 -10.99 -1.07 22.78
C CYS A 30 -11.90 -1.13 24.02
N ALA A 31 -12.80 -0.15 24.19
CA ALA A 31 -13.73 -0.11 25.32
C ALA A 31 -14.68 -1.32 25.33
N SER A 32 -15.17 -1.76 24.16
CA SER A 32 -16.04 -2.94 24.04
C SER A 32 -15.40 -4.26 24.48
N LEU A 33 -14.07 -4.28 24.58
CA LEU A 33 -13.23 -5.42 24.95
C LEU A 33 -12.68 -5.32 26.38
N TRP A 34 -12.85 -4.18 27.07
CA TRP A 34 -12.17 -3.90 28.33
C TRP A 34 -12.54 -4.87 29.46
N GLU A 35 -13.78 -5.35 29.48
CA GLU A 35 -14.30 -6.27 30.50
C GLU A 35 -13.95 -7.74 30.24
N LEU A 36 -13.31 -8.06 29.11
CA LEU A 36 -13.01 -9.44 28.74
C LEU A 36 -11.78 -9.96 29.47
N ASN A 37 -11.89 -11.19 29.96
CA ASN A 37 -10.74 -11.94 30.45
C ASN A 37 -9.90 -12.46 29.29
N PRO A 38 -8.58 -12.67 29.47
CA PRO A 38 -7.69 -13.17 28.43
C PRO A 38 -8.22 -14.39 27.66
N SER A 39 -8.83 -15.36 28.35
CA SER A 39 -9.32 -16.61 27.73
C SER A 39 -10.70 -16.50 27.10
N ASP A 40 -11.37 -15.36 27.18
CA ASP A 40 -12.73 -15.19 26.68
C ASP A 40 -12.81 -15.27 25.15
N ARG A 41 -13.97 -15.70 24.67
CA ARG A 41 -14.31 -15.79 23.25
C ARG A 41 -15.09 -14.57 22.79
N ILE A 42 -14.92 -14.19 21.53
CA ILE A 42 -15.68 -13.07 20.96
C ILE A 42 -16.99 -13.60 20.39
N SER A 43 -18.12 -13.13 20.95
CA SER A 43 -19.44 -13.43 20.40
C SER A 43 -19.63 -12.80 19.01
N ILE A 44 -20.52 -13.37 18.20
CA ILE A 44 -20.82 -12.85 16.85
C ILE A 44 -21.31 -11.40 16.90
N GLN A 45 -22.09 -11.03 17.94
CA GLN A 45 -22.56 -9.65 18.12
C GLN A 45 -21.40 -8.69 18.36
N LYS A 46 -20.49 -9.02 19.29
CA LYS A 46 -19.28 -8.21 19.54
C LYS A 46 -18.36 -8.18 18.32
N GLY A 47 -18.18 -9.32 17.64
CA GLY A 47 -17.41 -9.40 16.40
C GLY A 47 -17.96 -8.52 15.27
N SER A 48 -19.29 -8.50 15.11
CA SER A 48 -19.97 -7.65 14.12
C SER A 48 -19.82 -6.17 14.45
N LEU A 49 -19.89 -5.80 15.73
CA LEU A 49 -19.59 -4.45 16.20
C LEU A 49 -18.14 -4.06 15.89
N LEU A 50 -17.17 -4.95 16.12
CA LEU A 50 -15.76 -4.70 15.81
C LEU A 50 -15.51 -4.51 14.31
N ILE A 51 -16.19 -5.28 13.44
CA ILE A 51 -16.15 -5.04 11.99
C ILE A 51 -16.68 -3.65 11.66
N ALA A 52 -17.83 -3.26 12.21
CA ALA A 52 -18.44 -1.96 11.94
C ALA A 52 -17.53 -0.81 12.41
N LEU A 53 -16.98 -0.90 13.61
CA LEU A 53 -16.02 0.07 14.15
C LEU A 53 -14.72 0.10 13.35
N GLY A 54 -14.21 -1.06 12.93
CA GLY A 54 -13.04 -1.16 12.05
C GLY A 54 -13.28 -0.50 10.69
N PHE A 55 -14.45 -0.70 10.09
CA PHE A 55 -14.80 -0.07 8.81
C PHE A 55 -14.82 1.45 8.93
N VAL A 56 -15.45 1.98 9.99
CA VAL A 56 -15.42 3.42 10.30
C VAL A 56 -13.99 3.90 10.51
N TYR A 57 -13.18 3.15 11.27
CA TYR A 57 -11.78 3.48 11.55
C TYR A 57 -10.96 3.65 10.27
N PHE A 58 -10.92 2.64 9.40
CA PHE A 58 -10.06 2.64 8.21
C PHE A 58 -10.53 3.66 7.16
N VAL A 59 -11.85 3.81 6.96
CA VAL A 59 -12.40 4.81 6.04
C VAL A 59 -12.10 6.22 6.54
N ALA A 60 -12.35 6.52 7.82
CA ALA A 60 -12.10 7.83 8.41
C ALA A 60 -10.60 8.17 8.46
N LEU A 61 -9.74 7.20 8.78
CA LEU A 61 -8.28 7.38 8.76
C LEU A 61 -7.78 7.77 7.37
N THR A 62 -8.29 7.10 6.35
CA THR A 62 -7.92 7.36 4.96
C THR A 62 -8.38 8.73 4.49
N ASP A 63 -9.63 9.09 4.79
CA ASP A 63 -10.16 10.41 4.44
C ASP A 63 -9.43 11.52 5.20
N PHE A 64 -9.10 11.30 6.48
CA PHE A 64 -8.23 12.17 7.25
C PHE A 64 -6.88 12.38 6.57
N LEU A 65 -6.17 11.30 6.20
CA LEU A 65 -4.86 11.39 5.55
C LEU A 65 -4.94 12.09 4.19
N ASN A 66 -5.97 11.81 3.40
CA ASN A 66 -6.19 12.48 2.11
C ASN A 66 -6.43 13.98 2.30
N LYS A 67 -7.29 14.37 3.25
CA LYS A 67 -7.54 15.78 3.57
C LYS A 67 -6.30 16.45 4.17
N LEU A 68 -5.54 15.74 5.01
CA LEU A 68 -4.30 16.24 5.58
C LEU A 68 -3.32 16.63 4.48
N ILE A 69 -3.15 15.80 3.45
CA ILE A 69 -2.23 16.08 2.34
C ILE A 69 -2.81 17.10 1.35
N LEU A 70 -4.11 17.03 1.02
CA LEU A 70 -4.72 17.82 -0.06
C LEU A 70 -5.35 19.15 0.39
N ARG A 71 -5.63 19.35 1.68
CA ARG A 71 -6.34 20.54 2.18
C ARG A 71 -5.53 21.40 3.15
N THR A 72 -4.42 20.89 3.70
CA THR A 72 -3.58 21.69 4.62
C THR A 72 -2.42 22.35 3.89
N SER A 73 -1.96 23.50 4.39
CA SER A 73 -0.82 24.23 3.83
C SER A 73 0.46 23.38 3.81
N ILE A 74 0.67 22.58 4.85
CA ILE A 74 1.81 21.67 4.99
C ILE A 74 1.71 20.55 3.94
N GLY A 75 0.53 19.95 3.81
CA GLY A 75 0.26 18.91 2.81
C GLY A 75 0.44 19.41 1.38
N LEU A 76 -0.12 20.58 1.05
CA LEU A 76 0.04 21.19 -0.27
C LEU A 76 1.51 21.56 -0.55
N SER A 77 2.25 22.01 0.47
CA SER A 77 3.70 22.24 0.33
C SER A 77 4.45 20.95 0.06
N PHE A 78 4.06 19.84 0.69
CA PHE A 78 4.61 18.51 0.42
C PHE A 78 4.31 18.03 -1.00
N VAL A 79 3.06 18.17 -1.46
CA VAL A 79 2.65 17.83 -2.84
C VAL A 79 3.46 18.63 -3.86
N LYS A 80 3.63 19.94 -3.66
CA LYS A 80 4.45 20.80 -4.52
C LYS A 80 5.92 20.39 -4.52
N LYS A 81 6.49 20.15 -3.33
CA LYS A 81 7.91 19.79 -3.15
C LYS A 81 8.29 18.55 -3.93
N TYR A 82 7.43 17.53 -3.92
CA TYR A 82 7.68 16.24 -4.59
C TYR A 82 6.95 16.10 -5.93
N ARG A 83 6.28 17.15 -6.42
CA ARG A 83 5.52 17.17 -7.68
C ARG A 83 4.55 15.99 -7.80
N LEU A 84 3.79 15.73 -6.72
CA LEU A 84 2.90 14.58 -6.62
C LEU A 84 1.59 14.84 -7.36
N ARG A 85 1.08 13.83 -8.07
CA ARG A 85 -0.27 13.85 -8.65
C ARG A 85 -1.28 13.26 -7.65
N ILE A 86 -2.57 13.41 -7.95
CA ILE A 86 -3.64 12.87 -7.10
C ILE A 86 -3.53 11.35 -6.94
N SER A 87 -3.19 10.62 -8.01
CA SER A 87 -2.96 9.17 -7.93
C SER A 87 -1.81 8.83 -6.98
N ASP A 88 -0.75 9.65 -6.98
CA ASP A 88 0.43 9.45 -6.15
C ASP A 88 0.11 9.73 -4.68
N VAL A 89 -0.71 10.75 -4.39
CA VAL A 89 -1.20 11.05 -3.03
C VAL A 89 -2.06 9.92 -2.50
N LEU A 90 -3.00 9.39 -3.30
CA LEU A 90 -3.83 8.27 -2.89
C LEU A 90 -3.03 7.00 -2.64
N ASP A 91 -2.00 6.76 -3.45
CA ASP A 91 -1.13 5.60 -3.24
C ASP A 91 -0.30 5.75 -1.95
N ILE A 92 0.17 6.97 -1.65
CA ILE A 92 0.86 7.27 -0.39
C ILE A 92 -0.06 7.03 0.80
N THR A 93 -1.29 7.58 0.78
CA THR A 93 -2.22 7.39 1.90
C THR A 93 -2.64 5.94 2.06
N ASN A 94 -2.83 5.20 0.96
CA ASN A 94 -3.08 3.75 1.02
C ASN A 94 -1.96 3.00 1.74
N LYS A 95 -0.71 3.29 1.36
CA LYS A 95 0.49 2.67 1.96
C LYS A 95 0.65 3.03 3.44
N ILE A 96 0.28 4.24 3.85
CA ILE A 96 0.27 4.65 5.27
C ILE A 96 -0.77 3.83 6.05
N VAL A 97 -2.01 3.73 5.55
CA VAL A 97 -3.08 2.97 6.21
C VAL A 97 -2.73 1.48 6.32
N SER A 98 -2.13 0.92 5.26
CA SER A 98 -1.59 -0.44 5.26
C SER A 98 -0.50 -0.64 6.32
N ALA A 99 0.44 0.31 6.45
CA ALA A 99 1.45 0.25 7.49
C ALA A 99 0.84 0.31 8.92
N VAL A 100 -0.20 1.11 9.13
CA VAL A 100 -0.91 1.18 10.41
C VAL A 100 -1.62 -0.14 10.73
N GLN A 101 -2.31 -0.74 9.75
CA GLN A 101 -2.94 -2.05 9.95
C GLN A 101 -1.91 -3.12 10.29
N ALA A 102 -0.78 -3.14 9.60
CA ALA A 102 0.30 -4.09 9.84
C ALA A 102 0.90 -3.95 11.24
N MET A 103 1.05 -2.72 11.73
CA MET A 103 1.47 -2.45 13.12
C MET A 103 0.46 -3.00 14.13
N PHE A 104 -0.84 -2.82 13.91
CA PHE A 104 -1.87 -3.41 14.78
C PHE A 104 -1.83 -4.94 14.76
N SER A 105 -1.64 -5.55 13.58
CA SER A 105 -1.47 -6.99 13.44
C SER A 105 -0.29 -7.47 14.27
N CYS A 106 0.88 -6.84 14.10
CA CYS A 106 2.08 -7.24 14.81
C CYS A 106 1.96 -7.09 16.32
N LEU A 107 1.33 -6.01 16.79
CA LEU A 107 1.09 -5.80 18.22
C LEU A 107 0.15 -6.87 18.78
N ALA A 108 -0.98 -7.14 18.10
CA ALA A 108 -1.89 -8.20 18.50
C ALA A 108 -1.18 -9.57 18.53
N GLY A 109 -0.44 -9.91 17.49
CA GLY A 109 0.37 -11.12 17.41
C GLY A 109 1.39 -11.22 18.54
N PHE A 110 2.11 -10.15 18.85
CA PHE A 110 3.09 -10.13 19.94
C PHE A 110 2.46 -10.41 21.30
N PHE A 111 1.35 -9.73 21.64
CA PHE A 111 0.66 -9.94 22.92
C PHE A 111 0.08 -11.35 23.04
N VAL A 112 -0.60 -11.82 21.98
CA VAL A 112 -1.17 -13.17 21.93
C VAL A 112 -0.08 -14.24 22.04
N CYS A 113 1.06 -14.05 21.36
CA CYS A 113 2.21 -14.95 21.41
C CYS A 113 2.77 -15.03 22.84
N ARG A 114 3.05 -13.87 23.45
CA ARG A 114 3.63 -13.76 24.79
C ARG A 114 2.73 -14.36 25.88
N TRP A 115 1.42 -14.35 25.65
CA TRP A 115 0.44 -14.93 26.58
C TRP A 115 0.18 -16.43 26.33
N SER A 116 -0.08 -16.81 25.08
CA SER A 116 -0.62 -18.13 24.74
C SER A 116 0.49 -19.18 24.62
N CYS A 117 1.60 -18.84 23.96
CA CYS A 117 2.66 -19.81 23.66
C CYS A 117 3.32 -20.43 24.89
N PRO A 118 3.62 -19.68 25.99
CA PRO A 118 4.21 -20.26 27.19
C PRO A 118 3.25 -21.16 27.99
N ARG A 119 1.93 -20.99 27.82
CA ARG A 119 0.93 -21.73 28.58
C ARG A 119 0.63 -23.08 27.94
N ASN A 120 0.17 -23.02 26.69
CA ASN A 120 -0.09 -24.22 25.91
C ASN A 120 -0.12 -23.83 24.43
N PHE A 121 0.88 -24.29 23.68
CA PHE A 121 0.99 -24.02 22.25
C PHE A 121 -0.25 -24.44 21.46
N LEU A 122 -0.88 -25.55 21.83
CA LEU A 122 -1.97 -26.18 21.09
C LEU A 122 -3.36 -25.74 21.52
N GLN A 123 -3.54 -25.19 22.72
CA GLN A 123 -4.88 -24.96 23.28
C GLN A 123 -5.07 -23.59 23.92
N ALA A 124 -4.00 -22.89 24.32
CA ALA A 124 -4.16 -21.59 24.96
C ALA A 124 -4.71 -20.57 23.96
N SER A 125 -5.75 -19.85 24.37
CA SER A 125 -6.38 -18.80 23.59
C SER A 125 -6.21 -17.44 24.25
N HIS A 126 -6.28 -16.40 23.42
CA HIS A 126 -6.37 -15.03 23.90
C HIS A 126 -7.41 -14.26 23.08
N PHE A 127 -8.37 -13.58 23.74
CA PHE A 127 -9.47 -12.88 23.06
C PHE A 127 -8.97 -11.89 21.99
N LEU A 128 -7.81 -11.28 22.22
CA LEU A 128 -7.17 -10.33 21.28
C LEU A 128 -6.93 -10.91 19.88
N SER A 129 -6.72 -12.23 19.78
CA SER A 129 -6.58 -12.91 18.49
C SER A 129 -7.88 -12.80 17.68
N GLU A 130 -9.00 -13.21 18.27
CA GLU A 130 -10.32 -13.16 17.62
C GLU A 130 -10.81 -11.72 17.42
N SER A 131 -10.67 -10.86 18.43
CA SER A 131 -11.16 -9.48 18.34
C SER A 131 -10.41 -8.68 17.28
N TYR A 132 -9.09 -8.88 17.16
CA TYR A 132 -8.31 -8.29 16.09
C TYR A 132 -8.70 -8.86 14.73
N ALA A 133 -8.93 -10.18 14.59
CA ALA A 133 -9.42 -10.75 13.33
C ALA A 133 -10.71 -10.10 12.86
N TRP A 134 -11.69 -9.94 13.75
CA TRP A 134 -12.96 -9.27 13.46
C TRP A 134 -12.74 -7.81 13.06
N PHE A 135 -11.96 -7.05 13.83
CA PHE A 135 -11.65 -5.66 13.50
C PHE A 135 -10.93 -5.52 12.14
N ALA A 136 -9.91 -6.34 11.91
CA ALA A 136 -9.06 -6.32 10.72
C ALA A 136 -9.77 -6.82 9.46
N ALA A 137 -10.81 -7.65 9.56
CA ALA A 137 -11.58 -8.08 8.40
C ALA A 137 -12.10 -6.89 7.58
N SER A 138 -12.53 -5.81 8.25
CA SER A 138 -12.98 -4.57 7.61
C SER A 138 -11.89 -3.89 6.77
N TYR A 139 -10.62 -3.96 7.21
CA TYR A 139 -9.49 -3.41 6.46
C TYR A 139 -9.34 -4.07 5.10
N PHE A 140 -9.41 -5.41 5.03
CA PHE A 140 -9.19 -6.12 3.77
C PHE A 140 -10.21 -5.75 2.70
N PHE A 141 -11.47 -5.51 3.09
CA PHE A 141 -12.50 -5.00 2.17
C PHE A 141 -12.25 -3.54 1.78
N TYR A 142 -11.92 -2.70 2.75
CA TYR A 142 -11.57 -1.30 2.52
C TYR A 142 -10.35 -1.15 1.57
N ASP A 143 -9.31 -1.97 1.74
CA ASP A 143 -8.05 -1.84 1.00
C ASP A 143 -8.23 -2.21 -0.48
N ILE A 144 -9.07 -3.22 -0.79
CA ILE A 144 -9.47 -3.52 -2.19
C ILE A 144 -10.11 -2.29 -2.84
N TRP A 145 -11.02 -1.62 -2.13
CA TRP A 145 -11.67 -0.40 -2.62
C TRP A 145 -10.67 0.75 -2.78
N SER A 146 -9.73 0.89 -1.84
CA SER A 146 -8.72 1.93 -1.88
C SER A 146 -7.71 1.75 -3.01
N MET A 147 -7.20 0.54 -3.21
CA MET A 147 -6.35 0.20 -4.35
C MET A 147 -7.07 0.41 -5.68
N TYR A 148 -8.38 0.11 -5.76
CA TYR A 148 -9.18 0.45 -6.94
C TYR A 148 -9.22 1.96 -7.20
N LYS A 149 -9.40 2.81 -6.18
CA LYS A 149 -9.36 4.28 -6.35
C LYS A 149 -8.01 4.74 -6.89
N VAL A 150 -6.90 4.16 -6.41
CA VAL A 150 -5.55 4.44 -6.94
C VAL A 150 -5.47 4.03 -8.41
N TYR A 151 -5.90 2.81 -8.75
CA TYR A 151 -5.93 2.31 -10.13
C TYR A 151 -6.76 3.21 -11.06
N ALA A 152 -7.94 3.65 -10.61
CA ALA A 152 -8.81 4.53 -11.38
C ALA A 152 -8.17 5.91 -11.62
N ALA A 153 -7.52 6.47 -10.60
CA ALA A 153 -6.79 7.73 -10.71
C ALA A 153 -5.59 7.61 -11.67
N GLU A 154 -4.84 6.51 -11.61
CA GLU A 154 -3.73 6.25 -12.53
C GLU A 154 -4.18 6.06 -13.98
N ALA A 155 -5.31 5.37 -14.18
CA ALA A 155 -5.89 5.17 -15.51
C ALA A 155 -6.32 6.50 -16.13
N SER A 156 -6.98 7.36 -15.36
CA SER A 156 -7.34 8.73 -15.78
C SER A 156 -6.09 9.53 -16.20
N ASN A 157 -5.03 9.49 -15.39
CA ASN A 157 -3.77 10.16 -15.71
C ASN A 157 -3.12 9.66 -17.02
N LYS A 158 -3.24 8.36 -17.33
CA LYS A 158 -2.72 7.78 -18.59
C LYS A 158 -3.55 8.24 -19.80
N ILE A 159 -4.87 8.35 -19.65
CA ILE A 159 -5.77 8.83 -20.69
C ILE A 159 -5.46 10.30 -20.98
N LEU A 160 -5.36 11.14 -19.94
CA LEU A 160 -5.05 12.56 -20.08
C LEU A 160 -3.71 12.79 -20.78
N ALA A 161 -2.68 12.00 -20.45
CA ALA A 161 -1.39 12.03 -21.11
C ALA A 161 -1.46 11.63 -22.59
N THR A 162 -2.26 10.60 -22.92
CA THR A 162 -2.46 10.14 -24.31
C THR A 162 -3.17 11.19 -25.16
N LEU A 163 -4.11 11.93 -24.57
CA LEU A 163 -4.86 12.99 -25.24
C LEU A 163 -4.08 14.31 -25.36
N GLY A 164 -2.84 14.38 -24.87
CA GLY A 164 -2.03 15.61 -24.90
C GLY A 164 -2.56 16.72 -23.99
N LEU A 165 -3.53 16.42 -23.12
CA LEU A 165 -4.14 17.36 -22.18
C LEU A 165 -3.41 17.35 -20.81
N GLY A 166 -2.40 16.51 -20.63
CA GLY A 166 -1.61 16.43 -19.41
C GLY A 166 -0.46 17.43 -19.41
N ALA A 167 -0.25 18.10 -18.27
CA ALA A 167 0.81 19.08 -18.01
C ALA A 167 2.08 18.85 -18.84
N THR A 168 2.40 19.83 -19.69
CA THR A 168 3.61 19.84 -20.51
C THR A 168 4.83 19.74 -19.61
N ASN A 169 5.55 18.62 -19.72
CA ASN A 169 6.91 18.54 -19.21
C ASN A 169 7.72 19.66 -19.89
N ALA A 170 8.41 20.48 -19.09
CA ALA A 170 9.21 21.63 -19.54
C ALA A 170 10.30 21.27 -20.58
N ASN A 171 10.55 19.99 -20.85
CA ASN A 171 11.43 19.53 -21.93
C ASN A 171 10.76 19.51 -23.31
N GLY A 172 9.43 19.54 -23.38
CA GLY A 172 8.67 19.62 -24.64
C GLY A 172 8.50 21.05 -25.17
N ALA A 173 8.50 22.05 -24.28
CA ALA A 173 8.40 23.46 -24.65
C ALA A 173 9.63 23.94 -25.44
N ALA A 174 10.82 23.44 -25.11
CA ALA A 174 12.05 23.74 -25.86
C ALA A 174 12.08 23.12 -27.26
N ALA A 175 11.43 21.96 -27.45
CA ALA A 175 11.30 21.31 -28.75
C ALA A 175 10.21 21.95 -29.62
N ALA A 176 9.09 22.38 -29.01
CA ALA A 176 8.02 23.10 -29.69
C ALA A 176 8.45 24.52 -30.13
N ALA A 177 9.20 25.23 -29.29
CA ALA A 177 9.76 26.55 -29.63
C ALA A 177 10.86 26.49 -30.71
N LYS A 178 11.55 25.35 -30.86
CA LYS A 178 12.50 25.14 -31.96
C LYS A 178 11.81 24.79 -33.28
N ARG A 179 10.62 24.20 -33.23
CA ARG A 179 9.83 23.83 -34.42
C ARG A 179 9.02 25.01 -34.96
N SER A 180 8.56 25.91 -34.09
CA SER A 180 7.86 27.16 -34.51
C SER A 180 8.78 28.23 -35.09
N LYS A 181 10.11 28.03 -35.10
CA LYS A 181 11.07 28.96 -35.70
C LYS A 181 11.49 28.57 -37.13
N ALA A 182 10.99 27.45 -37.64
CA ALA A 182 11.32 26.90 -38.96
C ALA A 182 10.16 26.95 -39.96
N GLU A 183 8.92 27.21 -39.51
CA GLU A 183 7.76 27.38 -40.39
C GLU A 183 7.19 28.77 -40.16
N GLY A 184 7.56 29.70 -41.03
CA GLY A 184 6.87 30.97 -41.16
C GLY A 184 5.60 30.75 -41.96
N ASP A 185 4.44 30.81 -41.29
CA ASP A 185 3.24 31.39 -41.88
C ASP A 185 2.25 31.81 -40.78
N SER A 186 1.51 32.85 -41.13
CA SER A 186 0.52 33.63 -40.41
C SER A 186 -0.68 32.85 -39.83
N GLY A 187 -1.10 33.20 -38.60
CA GLY A 187 -2.41 32.79 -38.08
C GLY A 187 -2.55 32.74 -36.56
N ALA A 188 -3.33 33.69 -36.00
CA ALA A 188 -3.98 33.69 -34.69
C ALA A 188 -3.12 33.44 -33.43
N ALA A 189 -2.76 34.53 -32.76
CA ALA A 189 -2.21 34.53 -31.41
C ALA A 189 -3.27 34.08 -30.37
N ALA A 190 -3.22 32.81 -29.96
CA ALA A 190 -3.86 32.36 -28.73
C ALA A 190 -2.88 32.58 -27.55
N VAL A 191 -3.12 33.64 -26.78
CA VAL A 191 -2.37 33.97 -25.56
C VAL A 191 -2.63 32.87 -24.51
N VAL A 192 -1.66 31.98 -24.31
CA VAL A 192 -1.67 31.03 -23.18
C VAL A 192 -0.85 31.63 -22.04
N ASN A 193 -1.55 32.21 -21.06
CA ASN A 193 -0.98 32.70 -19.82
C ASN A 193 -0.58 31.50 -18.93
N GLY A 194 0.63 30.98 -19.13
CA GLY A 194 1.21 29.88 -18.36
C GLY A 194 1.90 30.35 -17.08
N GLY A 195 1.13 30.64 -16.03
CA GLY A 195 1.65 30.84 -14.69
C GLY A 195 1.77 29.51 -13.93
N ALA A 196 2.76 29.39 -13.03
CA ALA A 196 3.03 28.25 -12.16
C ALA A 196 1.88 27.84 -11.18
N GLY A 197 0.65 28.33 -11.40
CA GLY A 197 -0.57 28.03 -10.65
C GLY A 197 -1.35 26.81 -11.15
N GLY A 198 -1.13 26.36 -12.39
CA GLY A 198 -1.96 25.30 -13.01
C GLY A 198 -1.93 23.93 -12.31
N ALA A 199 -0.85 23.59 -11.61
CA ALA A 199 -0.76 22.31 -10.89
C ALA A 199 -1.65 22.24 -9.62
N LEU A 200 -2.15 23.37 -9.14
CA LEU A 200 -3.06 23.43 -7.98
C LEU A 200 -4.52 23.56 -8.37
N ASP A 201 -4.81 24.19 -9.51
CA ASP A 201 -6.17 24.38 -10.00
C ASP A 201 -6.81 23.09 -10.53
N GLU A 202 -6.01 22.06 -10.83
CA GLU A 202 -6.48 20.72 -11.20
C GLU A 202 -6.78 19.80 -10.00
N ILE A 203 -6.67 20.27 -8.75
CA ILE A 203 -7.07 19.45 -7.59
C ILE A 203 -8.61 19.43 -7.50
N PRO A 204 -9.29 18.29 -7.75
CA PRO A 204 -10.74 18.23 -7.68
C PRO A 204 -11.21 18.63 -6.28
N SER A 205 -12.18 19.54 -6.23
CA SER A 205 -12.82 19.95 -4.98
C SER A 205 -13.53 18.76 -4.34
N ILE A 206 -13.05 18.32 -3.17
CA ILE A 206 -13.74 17.41 -2.24
C ILE A 206 -14.92 18.18 -1.61
N SER A 207 -15.93 18.60 -2.37
CA SER A 207 -17.07 19.31 -1.78
C SER A 207 -18.02 18.37 -1.05
N ASN A 208 -18.07 17.08 -1.41
CA ASN A 208 -19.05 16.12 -0.87
C ASN A 208 -18.40 14.82 -0.33
N GLY A 209 -17.34 14.92 0.47
CA GLY A 209 -16.84 13.79 1.31
C GLY A 209 -16.35 12.52 0.60
N SER A 210 -16.47 12.46 -0.72
CA SER A 210 -15.92 11.44 -1.59
C SER A 210 -15.09 12.16 -2.62
N LEU A 211 -13.82 11.76 -2.74
CA LEU A 211 -12.91 12.23 -3.75
C LEU A 211 -13.53 11.89 -5.11
N SER A 212 -14.19 12.87 -5.73
CA SER A 212 -14.96 12.79 -6.98
C SER A 212 -14.06 12.61 -8.20
N ILE A 213 -13.01 11.78 -8.09
CA ILE A 213 -12.22 11.26 -9.23
C ILE A 213 -13.13 10.56 -10.23
N LEU A 214 -14.18 9.90 -9.75
CA LEU A 214 -15.12 9.18 -10.59
C LEU A 214 -16.13 10.10 -11.32
N LEU A 215 -16.26 11.38 -10.90
CA LEU A 215 -17.18 12.33 -11.52
C LEU A 215 -16.47 13.33 -12.46
N ALA A 216 -15.15 13.49 -12.32
CA ALA A 216 -14.39 14.49 -13.08
C ALA A 216 -13.90 14.01 -14.46
N SER A 217 -13.98 12.71 -14.78
CA SER A 217 -13.69 12.25 -16.15
C SER A 217 -14.98 12.15 -16.96
N LYS A 218 -15.25 13.15 -17.82
CA LYS A 218 -16.17 12.98 -18.96
C LYS A 218 -15.79 11.78 -19.87
N LEU A 219 -14.60 11.22 -19.69
CA LEU A 219 -14.13 9.97 -20.27
C LEU A 219 -14.17 8.84 -19.23
N GLY A 220 -15.31 8.15 -19.13
CA GLY A 220 -15.54 6.85 -18.47
C GLY A 220 -14.59 6.37 -17.36
N THR A 221 -15.12 6.15 -16.17
CA THR A 221 -14.38 5.51 -15.07
C THR A 221 -14.07 4.05 -15.40
N PRO A 222 -12.85 3.55 -15.12
CA PRO A 222 -12.54 2.15 -15.38
C PRO A 222 -13.35 1.26 -14.46
N SER A 223 -14.01 0.23 -15.02
CA SER A 223 -14.89 -0.66 -14.26
C SER A 223 -14.17 -1.35 -13.09
N PHE A 224 -14.81 -1.33 -11.91
CA PHE A 224 -14.35 -2.06 -10.72
C PHE A 224 -14.21 -3.56 -10.99
N LEU A 225 -15.15 -4.16 -11.72
CA LEU A 225 -15.08 -5.58 -12.08
C LEU A 225 -13.84 -5.88 -12.94
N ARG A 226 -13.48 -4.97 -13.86
CA ARG A 226 -12.27 -5.08 -14.65
C ARG A 226 -11.02 -5.02 -13.77
N TYR A 227 -11.00 -4.15 -12.76
CA TYR A 227 -9.92 -4.10 -11.78
C TYR A 227 -9.77 -5.44 -11.04
N LEU A 228 -10.88 -6.02 -10.54
CA LEU A 228 -10.88 -7.30 -9.84
C LEU A 228 -10.33 -8.45 -10.69
N ILE A 229 -10.73 -8.52 -11.96
CA ILE A 229 -10.29 -9.57 -12.89
C ILE A 229 -8.84 -9.37 -13.32
N THR A 230 -8.34 -8.13 -13.38
CA THR A 230 -6.97 -7.83 -13.81
C THR A 230 -5.96 -8.09 -12.70
N HIS A 231 -6.30 -7.79 -11.43
CA HIS A 231 -5.40 -7.88 -10.27
C HIS A 231 -5.70 -9.11 -9.40
N LYS A 232 -5.86 -10.29 -10.04
CA LYS A 232 -6.35 -11.52 -9.40
C LYS A 232 -5.57 -11.92 -8.15
N LEU A 233 -4.25 -11.85 -8.18
CA LEU A 233 -3.40 -12.31 -7.06
C LEU A 233 -3.62 -11.46 -5.80
N MET A 234 -3.60 -10.13 -5.94
CA MET A 234 -3.79 -9.20 -4.81
C MET A 234 -5.22 -9.30 -4.28
N VAL A 235 -6.22 -9.33 -5.15
CA VAL A 235 -7.63 -9.46 -4.75
C VAL A 235 -7.87 -10.79 -4.05
N PHE A 236 -7.37 -11.90 -4.61
CA PHE A 236 -7.48 -13.21 -3.97
C PHE A 236 -6.82 -13.23 -2.59
N HIS A 237 -5.62 -12.65 -2.46
CA HIS A 237 -4.92 -12.55 -1.18
C HIS A 237 -5.73 -11.81 -0.12
N HIS A 238 -6.28 -10.64 -0.46
CA HIS A 238 -7.07 -9.83 0.48
C HIS A 238 -8.39 -10.51 0.85
N LEU A 239 -9.08 -11.10 -0.13
CA LEU A 239 -10.32 -11.84 0.13
C LEU A 239 -10.06 -13.11 0.94
N PHE A 240 -9.00 -13.86 0.64
CA PHE A 240 -8.65 -15.08 1.35
C PHE A 240 -8.29 -14.77 2.81
N ILE A 241 -7.42 -13.80 3.08
CA ILE A 241 -7.04 -13.46 4.46
C ILE A 241 -8.23 -12.83 5.21
N GLY A 242 -8.94 -11.89 4.58
CA GLY A 242 -10.05 -11.17 5.23
C GLY A 242 -11.27 -12.04 5.53
N SER A 243 -11.63 -12.97 4.64
CA SER A 243 -12.81 -13.82 4.81
C SER A 243 -12.48 -15.21 5.37
N TYR A 244 -11.64 -15.98 4.68
CA TYR A 244 -11.28 -17.32 5.11
C TYR A 244 -10.45 -17.30 6.40
N GLY A 245 -9.51 -16.35 6.54
CA GLY A 245 -8.77 -16.16 7.78
C GLY A 245 -9.68 -15.87 8.98
N LEU A 246 -10.67 -14.99 8.81
CA LEU A 246 -11.68 -14.70 9.85
C LEU A 246 -12.50 -15.96 10.19
N MET A 247 -13.02 -16.67 9.17
CA MET A 247 -13.80 -17.90 9.39
C MET A 247 -12.99 -18.97 10.14
N VAL A 248 -11.70 -19.11 9.82
CA VAL A 248 -10.84 -20.07 10.49
C VAL A 248 -10.66 -19.70 11.96
N ILE A 249 -10.33 -18.45 12.27
CA ILE A 249 -10.04 -18.02 13.64
C ILE A 249 -11.30 -18.03 14.51
N SER A 250 -12.43 -17.59 13.97
CA SER A 250 -13.68 -17.43 14.72
C SER A 250 -14.52 -18.71 14.82
N PHE A 251 -14.49 -19.59 13.82
CA PHE A 251 -15.44 -20.72 13.76
C PHE A 251 -14.78 -22.09 13.55
N LEU A 252 -13.81 -22.21 12.63
CA LEU A 252 -13.26 -23.53 12.24
C LEU A 252 -12.12 -24.01 13.15
N ARG A 253 -11.66 -23.17 14.08
CA ARG A 253 -10.53 -23.45 14.96
C ARG A 253 -10.78 -24.60 15.94
N GLY A 254 -12.03 -24.89 16.31
CA GLY A 254 -12.41 -26.09 17.06
C GLY A 254 -11.63 -26.36 18.35
N GLY A 255 -11.10 -25.32 19.02
CA GLY A 255 -10.29 -25.45 20.25
C GLY A 255 -8.77 -25.42 20.07
N LEU A 256 -8.25 -25.29 18.84
CA LEU A 256 -6.82 -25.06 18.59
C LEU A 256 -6.38 -23.67 19.13
N GLY A 257 -5.20 -23.61 19.72
CA GLY A 257 -4.64 -22.45 20.42
C GLY A 257 -4.25 -21.30 19.50
N ASP A 258 -4.25 -20.09 20.04
CA ASP A 258 -3.95 -18.86 19.30
C ASP A 258 -2.46 -18.63 19.06
N CYS A 259 -1.58 -19.47 19.62
CA CYS A 259 -0.14 -19.31 19.46
C CYS A 259 0.28 -19.38 17.97
N VAL A 260 -0.23 -20.34 17.20
CA VAL A 260 0.08 -20.43 15.75
C VAL A 260 -0.44 -19.20 14.99
N PHE A 261 -1.65 -18.74 15.30
CA PHE A 261 -2.23 -17.54 14.69
C PHE A 261 -1.46 -16.26 15.03
N SER A 262 -0.89 -16.19 16.24
CA SER A 262 -0.07 -15.06 16.66
C SER A 262 1.16 -14.87 15.77
N PHE A 263 1.80 -15.96 15.33
CA PHE A 263 2.90 -15.90 14.38
C PHE A 263 2.45 -15.46 12.99
N MET A 264 1.24 -15.84 12.55
CA MET A 264 0.65 -15.35 11.31
C MET A 264 0.47 -13.83 11.34
N TYR A 265 0.04 -13.27 12.48
CA TYR A 265 -0.08 -11.82 12.63
C TYR A 265 1.27 -11.08 12.61
N MET A 266 2.31 -11.68 13.18
CA MET A 266 3.67 -11.14 13.17
C MET A 266 4.30 -11.12 11.76
N MET A 267 3.75 -11.84 10.78
CA MET A 267 4.19 -11.80 9.38
C MET A 267 4.04 -10.40 8.76
N GLU A 268 3.13 -9.59 9.28
CA GLU A 268 2.89 -8.23 8.79
C GLU A 268 3.99 -7.23 9.16
N LEU A 269 5.00 -7.60 9.97
CA LEU A 269 6.03 -6.67 10.44
C LEU A 269 6.87 -6.09 9.30
N SER A 270 6.98 -6.81 8.18
CA SER A 270 7.69 -6.31 7.00
C SER A 270 6.90 -5.23 6.24
N THR A 271 5.58 -5.20 6.36
CA THR A 271 4.67 -4.35 5.56
C THR A 271 4.92 -2.85 5.75
N PRO A 272 5.15 -2.31 6.97
CA PRO A 272 5.55 -0.92 7.14
C PRO A 272 6.80 -0.53 6.33
N PHE A 273 7.79 -1.43 6.24
CA PHE A 273 9.02 -1.17 5.48
C PHE A 273 8.79 -1.27 3.96
N VAL A 274 7.93 -2.20 3.51
CA VAL A 274 7.49 -2.29 2.10
C VAL A 274 6.75 -1.01 1.69
N SER A 275 5.76 -0.59 2.48
CA SER A 275 5.00 0.63 2.28
C SER A 275 5.87 1.88 2.28
N PHE A 276 6.79 2.01 3.26
CA PHE A 276 7.70 3.14 3.32
C PHE A 276 8.64 3.20 2.11
N ARG A 277 9.14 2.05 1.64
CA ARG A 277 9.93 1.99 0.39
C ARG A 277 9.12 2.45 -0.80
N GLY A 278 7.85 2.04 -0.89
CA GLY A 278 6.90 2.48 -1.90
C GLY A 278 6.72 4.01 -1.88
N ILE A 279 6.47 4.59 -0.71
CA ILE A 279 6.32 6.04 -0.52
C ILE A 279 7.57 6.79 -0.97
N LEU A 280 8.76 6.36 -0.54
CA LEU A 280 10.02 6.97 -0.98
C LEU A 280 10.22 6.87 -2.50
N SER A 281 9.78 5.77 -3.12
CA SER A 281 9.80 5.61 -4.58
C SER A 281 8.83 6.58 -5.29
N ILE A 282 7.66 6.84 -4.72
CA ILE A 282 6.68 7.80 -5.27
C ILE A 282 7.23 9.22 -5.19
N MET A 283 7.90 9.56 -4.09
CA MET A 283 8.56 10.85 -3.87
C MET A 283 9.83 11.04 -4.73
N GLY A 284 10.20 10.07 -5.57
CA GLY A 284 11.40 10.13 -6.42
C GLY A 284 12.73 9.95 -5.66
N LEU A 285 12.70 9.51 -4.41
CA LEU A 285 13.87 9.43 -3.52
C LEU A 285 14.66 8.12 -3.62
N LYS A 286 14.67 7.47 -4.79
CA LYS A 286 15.31 6.14 -4.98
C LYS A 286 16.83 6.14 -4.79
N GLU A 287 17.48 7.28 -4.97
CA GLU A 287 18.95 7.44 -4.80
C GLU A 287 19.34 7.79 -3.35
N SER A 288 18.37 8.06 -2.48
CA SER A 288 18.65 8.44 -1.11
C SER A 288 19.19 7.27 -0.28
N LYS A 289 20.06 7.58 0.70
CA LYS A 289 20.51 6.59 1.70
C LYS A 289 19.33 5.97 2.45
N MET A 290 18.30 6.77 2.75
CA MET A 290 17.07 6.31 3.40
C MET A 290 16.37 5.20 2.60
N TYR A 291 16.28 5.34 1.27
CA TYR A 291 15.69 4.33 0.41
C TYR A 291 16.47 3.01 0.43
N VAL A 292 17.80 3.08 0.49
CA VAL A 292 18.67 1.90 0.58
C VAL A 292 18.57 1.24 1.95
N ILE A 293 18.71 2.00 3.04
CA ILE A 293 18.62 1.50 4.42
C ILE A 293 17.27 0.83 4.65
N ASN A 294 16.17 1.51 4.31
CA ASN A 294 14.84 0.92 4.44
C ASN A 294 14.68 -0.34 3.56
N GLY A 295 15.29 -0.37 2.37
CA GLY A 295 15.31 -1.57 1.53
C GLY A 295 16.00 -2.77 2.19
N LEU A 296 17.09 -2.55 2.91
CA LEU A 296 17.79 -3.60 3.67
C LEU A 296 16.98 -4.07 4.87
N VAL A 297 16.39 -3.13 5.63
CA VAL A 297 15.50 -3.47 6.76
C VAL A 297 14.28 -4.24 6.27
N MET A 298 13.67 -3.82 5.16
CA MET A 298 12.58 -4.54 4.49
C MET A 298 13.01 -5.97 4.11
N LEU A 299 14.19 -6.16 3.51
CA LEU A 299 14.66 -7.48 3.11
C LEU A 299 14.86 -8.41 4.33
N PHE A 300 15.48 -7.89 5.39
CA PHE A 300 15.72 -8.65 6.62
C PHE A 300 14.39 -9.03 7.30
N THR A 301 13.50 -8.06 7.51
CA THR A 301 12.21 -8.30 8.17
C THR A 301 11.31 -9.22 7.34
N PHE A 302 11.30 -9.10 6.01
CA PHE A 302 10.56 -10.00 5.14
C PHE A 302 11.08 -11.43 5.23
N PHE A 303 12.40 -11.63 5.20
CA PHE A 303 13.00 -12.95 5.42
C PHE A 303 12.60 -13.53 6.77
N TRP A 304 12.83 -12.79 7.85
CA TRP A 304 12.63 -13.28 9.21
C TRP A 304 11.15 -13.60 9.49
N CYS A 305 10.26 -12.65 9.23
CA CYS A 305 8.86 -12.75 9.62
C CYS A 305 8.02 -13.56 8.62
N ARG A 306 8.33 -13.55 7.32
CA ARG A 306 7.49 -14.21 6.29
C ARG A 306 8.08 -15.49 5.71
N VAL A 307 9.41 -15.62 5.67
CA VAL A 307 10.08 -16.80 5.08
C VAL A 307 10.53 -17.79 6.15
N PHE A 308 11.20 -17.31 7.20
CA PHE A 308 11.77 -18.17 8.24
C PHE A 308 10.75 -18.60 9.31
N LEU A 309 9.85 -17.70 9.71
CA LEU A 309 8.92 -17.95 10.80
C LEU A 309 7.98 -19.13 10.54
N MET A 310 7.51 -19.33 9.29
CA MET A 310 6.58 -20.42 8.96
C MET A 310 7.22 -21.82 9.14
N PRO A 311 8.41 -22.13 8.56
CA PRO A 311 9.15 -23.35 8.87
C PRO A 311 9.42 -23.53 10.37
N TYR A 312 9.79 -22.45 11.07
CA TYR A 312 10.03 -22.50 12.51
C TYR A 312 8.78 -22.92 13.30
N VAL A 313 7.61 -22.37 12.98
CA VAL A 313 6.35 -22.76 13.63
C VAL A 313 5.99 -24.22 13.35
N CYS A 314 6.23 -24.70 12.12
CA CYS A 314 6.03 -26.12 11.78
C CYS A 314 6.99 -27.03 12.55
N TYR A 315 8.24 -26.60 12.74
CA TYR A 315 9.22 -27.31 13.56
C TYR A 315 8.83 -27.31 15.04
N TYR A 316 8.44 -26.16 15.59
CA TYR A 316 7.98 -26.08 16.97
C TYR A 316 6.75 -26.97 17.22
N TYR A 317 5.81 -26.99 16.27
CA TYR A 317 4.69 -27.94 16.30
C TYR A 317 5.17 -29.40 16.34
N SER A 318 6.17 -29.79 15.52
CA SER A 318 6.69 -31.16 15.51
C SER A 318 7.30 -31.57 16.85
N GLN A 319 7.97 -30.63 17.54
CA GLN A 319 8.46 -30.85 18.91
C GLN A 319 7.32 -31.07 19.90
N VAL A 320 6.24 -30.26 19.80
CA VAL A 320 5.09 -30.37 20.71
C VAL A 320 4.32 -31.68 20.51
N VAL A 321 4.19 -32.16 19.28
CA VAL A 321 3.53 -33.46 19.00
C VAL A 321 4.48 -34.67 19.10
N ASN A 322 5.75 -34.45 19.41
CA ASN A 322 6.80 -35.47 19.48
C ASN A 322 6.88 -36.37 18.24
N LEU A 323 6.90 -35.76 17.04
CA LEU A 323 7.04 -36.47 15.77
C LEU A 323 8.17 -35.88 14.93
N PRO A 324 8.81 -36.68 14.04
CA PRO A 324 9.71 -36.16 13.03
C PRO A 324 9.04 -35.06 12.21
N PHE A 325 9.80 -34.02 11.83
CA PHE A 325 9.27 -32.83 11.16
C PHE A 325 8.36 -33.14 9.95
N PHE A 326 8.82 -34.00 9.03
CA PHE A 326 8.06 -34.34 7.84
C PHE A 326 6.78 -35.12 8.15
N GLU A 327 6.81 -35.98 9.16
CA GLU A 327 5.65 -36.74 9.60
C GLU A 327 4.62 -35.84 10.29
N ALA A 328 5.07 -34.96 11.18
CA ALA A 328 4.22 -33.95 11.82
C ALA A 328 3.53 -33.05 10.78
N PHE A 329 4.27 -32.61 9.76
CA PHE A 329 3.71 -31.82 8.67
C PHE A 329 2.68 -32.61 7.85
N TRP A 330 2.93 -33.88 7.55
CA TRP A 330 2.01 -34.69 6.76
C TRP A 330 0.72 -35.04 7.50
N ARG A 331 0.79 -35.20 8.83
CA ARG A 331 -0.36 -35.42 9.70
C ARG A 331 -1.27 -34.20 9.86
N LEU A 332 -0.83 -32.99 9.48
CA LEU A 332 -1.70 -31.82 9.50
C LEU A 332 -2.95 -32.04 8.65
N PRO A 333 -4.13 -31.54 9.09
CA PRO A 333 -5.35 -31.59 8.30
C PRO A 333 -5.15 -31.01 6.90
N ARG A 334 -5.85 -31.58 5.91
CA ARG A 334 -5.74 -31.13 4.50
C ARG A 334 -5.97 -29.62 4.34
N GLY A 335 -6.94 -29.06 5.06
CA GLY A 335 -7.22 -27.61 5.07
C GLY A 335 -6.04 -26.78 5.60
N CYS A 336 -5.38 -27.22 6.68
CA CYS A 336 -4.22 -26.53 7.24
C CYS A 336 -3.04 -26.52 6.23
N LYS A 337 -2.76 -27.66 5.59
CA LYS A 337 -1.72 -27.77 4.57
C LYS A 337 -1.97 -26.85 3.37
N ILE A 338 -3.20 -26.85 2.86
CA ILE A 338 -3.60 -25.98 1.74
C ILE A 338 -3.45 -24.51 2.13
N SER A 339 -3.89 -24.12 3.33
CA SER A 339 -3.81 -22.74 3.82
C SER A 339 -2.38 -22.28 4.05
N ILE A 340 -1.52 -23.12 4.63
CA ILE A 340 -0.08 -22.84 4.77
C ILE A 340 0.53 -22.61 3.39
N LEU A 341 0.24 -23.48 2.42
CA LEU A 341 0.78 -23.36 1.06
C LEU A 341 0.28 -22.08 0.36
N ALA A 342 -1.03 -21.80 0.45
CA ALA A 342 -1.66 -20.63 -0.14
C ALA A 342 -1.10 -19.31 0.43
N LEU A 343 -0.77 -19.29 1.72
CA LEU A 343 -0.16 -18.14 2.37
C LEU A 343 1.35 -18.05 2.11
N PHE A 344 2.07 -19.18 2.02
CA PHE A 344 3.54 -19.19 1.96
C PHE A 344 4.10 -19.00 0.54
N LEU A 345 3.48 -19.58 -0.49
CA LEU A 345 3.97 -19.49 -1.87
C LEU A 345 4.11 -18.04 -2.38
N PRO A 346 3.12 -17.15 -2.18
CA PRO A 346 3.28 -15.74 -2.58
C PRO A 346 4.45 -15.06 -1.87
N GLN A 347 4.70 -15.39 -0.60
CA GLN A 347 5.81 -14.81 0.17
C GLN A 347 7.16 -15.23 -0.40
N LEU A 348 7.34 -16.50 -0.78
CA LEU A 348 8.56 -16.95 -1.45
C LEU A 348 8.77 -16.25 -2.80
N TYR A 349 7.69 -16.07 -3.57
CA TYR A 349 7.73 -15.35 -4.83
C TYR A 349 8.19 -13.89 -4.63
N TRP A 350 7.56 -13.15 -3.71
CA TRP A 350 7.93 -11.77 -3.42
C TRP A 350 9.34 -11.65 -2.83
N PHE A 351 9.74 -12.55 -1.93
CA PHE A 351 11.10 -12.55 -1.39
C PHE A 351 12.15 -12.74 -2.48
N ARG A 352 11.92 -13.67 -3.41
CA ARG A 352 12.79 -13.88 -4.58
C ARG A 352 12.90 -12.62 -5.44
N LEU A 353 11.79 -11.90 -5.65
CA LEU A 353 11.81 -10.62 -6.36
C LEU A 353 12.61 -9.54 -5.62
N MET A 354 12.41 -9.41 -4.31
CA MET A 354 13.13 -8.45 -3.47
C MET A 354 14.64 -8.74 -3.45
N LEU A 355 15.02 -10.01 -3.30
CA LEU A 355 16.41 -10.43 -3.31
C LEU A 355 17.08 -10.17 -4.66
N ARG A 356 16.42 -10.49 -5.77
CA ARG A 356 16.90 -10.14 -7.12
C ARG A 356 17.06 -8.64 -7.30
N GLY A 357 16.12 -7.86 -6.78
CA GLY A 357 16.20 -6.39 -6.77
C GLY A 357 17.42 -5.89 -5.99
N ALA A 358 17.68 -6.42 -4.81
CA ALA A 358 18.84 -6.08 -3.99
C ALA A 358 20.16 -6.46 -4.67
N ILE A 359 20.28 -7.69 -5.19
CA ILE A 359 21.48 -8.16 -5.91
C ILE A 359 21.78 -7.25 -7.11
N LYS A 360 20.76 -6.79 -7.85
CA LYS A 360 20.96 -5.87 -8.98
C LYS A 360 21.53 -4.51 -8.57
N VAL A 361 21.17 -4.03 -7.37
CA VAL A 361 21.67 -2.75 -6.84
C VAL A 361 23.12 -2.88 -6.39
N PHE A 362 23.48 -3.97 -5.70
CA PHE A 362 24.84 -4.19 -5.19
C PHE A 362 25.80 -4.83 -6.22
N GLY A 363 25.26 -5.51 -7.23
CA GLY A 363 26.01 -6.22 -8.26
C GLY A 363 26.49 -5.36 -9.43
N LYS A 364 26.12 -4.07 -9.50
CA LYS A 364 26.77 -3.13 -10.42
C LYS A 364 28.19 -2.85 -9.93
N LYS A 365 29.16 -3.65 -10.38
CA LYS A 365 30.59 -3.32 -10.27
C LYS A 365 30.84 -1.96 -10.92
N LYS A 366 31.57 -1.08 -10.21
CA LYS A 366 32.26 0.05 -10.83
C LYS A 366 33.17 -0.50 -11.93
N SER A 367 32.86 -0.23 -13.19
CA SER A 367 33.89 -0.36 -14.22
C SER A 367 34.97 0.68 -13.90
N PRO A 368 36.26 0.34 -13.95
CA PRO A 368 37.32 1.32 -13.82
C PRO A 368 37.19 2.31 -14.97
N THR A 369 37.20 3.59 -14.63
CA THR A 369 37.41 4.69 -15.58
C THR A 369 38.82 4.54 -16.12
N ASN A 370 38.99 4.03 -17.34
CA ASN A 370 40.20 4.24 -18.12
C ASN A 370 39.87 5.26 -19.21
N GLY A 371 40.59 6.39 -19.15
CA GLY A 371 40.53 7.42 -20.17
C GLY A 371 41.07 6.91 -21.50
N SER A 372 40.37 7.29 -22.57
CA SER A 372 40.98 7.50 -23.88
C SER A 372 40.17 8.58 -24.57
N LEU A 373 40.77 9.76 -24.69
CA LEU A 373 40.42 10.76 -25.68
C LEU A 373 40.73 10.18 -27.06
N ALA A 374 39.73 9.98 -27.91
CA ALA A 374 39.84 10.16 -29.36
C ALA A 374 38.46 10.07 -30.00
N ASN A 375 38.14 11.14 -30.73
CA ASN A 375 37.16 11.32 -31.80
C ASN A 375 36.46 10.06 -32.32
N ASP A 376 35.13 10.12 -32.35
CA ASP A 376 34.37 9.83 -33.57
C ASP A 376 33.06 10.62 -33.55
N ALA A 377 33.02 11.64 -34.42
CA ALA A 377 31.82 12.34 -34.79
C ALA A 377 31.08 11.55 -35.88
N ALA A 378 29.75 11.65 -35.85
CA ALA A 378 28.80 11.23 -36.87
C ALA A 378 28.58 9.71 -37.03
N THR A 379 27.60 9.17 -36.29
CA THR A 379 26.36 8.59 -36.85
C THR A 379 25.56 7.91 -35.75
N ASN A 380 24.35 8.43 -35.49
CA ASN A 380 23.13 7.70 -35.09
C ASN A 380 22.17 8.66 -34.37
N ALA A 381 21.58 9.54 -35.18
CA ALA A 381 20.26 10.08 -34.90
C ALA A 381 19.23 8.95 -35.03
N ASN A 382 18.22 8.94 -34.15
CA ASN A 382 17.10 8.01 -34.00
C ASN A 382 17.29 6.85 -33.00
N ASN A 383 17.11 7.18 -31.71
CA ASN A 383 16.51 6.23 -30.77
C ASN A 383 15.80 6.95 -29.61
N ASN A 384 14.70 7.66 -29.90
CA ASN A 384 13.74 8.07 -28.87
C ASN A 384 12.82 6.89 -28.53
N GLY A 385 13.41 5.86 -27.94
CA GLY A 385 12.73 4.72 -27.36
C GLY A 385 12.50 4.93 -25.88
N ILE A 386 11.23 4.88 -25.47
CA ILE A 386 10.77 4.75 -24.09
C ILE A 386 11.70 3.80 -23.31
N LYS A 387 12.34 4.29 -22.25
CA LYS A 387 13.21 3.46 -21.37
C LYS A 387 12.43 2.20 -20.94
N PRO A 388 12.81 0.99 -21.39
CA PRO A 388 12.07 -0.25 -21.11
C PRO A 388 12.08 -0.64 -19.62
N SER A 389 12.89 0.04 -18.79
CA SER A 389 13.06 -0.27 -17.37
C SER A 389 11.95 0.29 -16.48
N GLN A 390 11.21 1.33 -16.90
CA GLN A 390 10.17 1.93 -16.04
C GLN A 390 8.80 1.25 -16.15
N SER A 391 8.52 0.54 -17.25
CA SER A 391 7.27 -0.17 -17.48
C SER A 391 7.21 -1.49 -16.68
N LYS A 392 8.27 -2.31 -16.72
CA LYS A 392 8.37 -3.54 -15.89
C LYS A 392 8.45 -3.25 -14.39
N ASP A 393 9.11 -2.15 -14.01
CA ASP A 393 9.15 -1.70 -12.60
C ASP A 393 7.79 -1.20 -12.09
N ARG A 394 6.82 -0.87 -12.97
CA ARG A 394 5.45 -0.49 -12.58
C ARG A 394 4.57 -1.72 -12.35
N GLU A 395 4.74 -2.76 -13.15
CA GLU A 395 4.05 -4.05 -12.98
C GLU A 395 4.47 -4.75 -11.67
N ILE A 396 5.75 -4.63 -11.29
CA ILE A 396 6.23 -5.07 -9.97
C ILE A 396 5.67 -4.17 -8.85
N ARG A 397 5.41 -2.88 -9.12
CA ARG A 397 4.85 -1.92 -8.16
C ARG A 397 3.35 -2.09 -7.93
N SER A 398 2.63 -2.74 -8.83
CA SER A 398 1.22 -3.13 -8.62
C SER A 398 1.06 -4.49 -7.95
N LEU A 399 2.17 -5.21 -7.73
CA LEU A 399 2.22 -6.52 -7.09
C LEU A 399 2.81 -6.48 -5.67
N MET A 400 3.21 -5.29 -5.20
CA MET A 400 3.58 -4.95 -3.82
C MET A 400 2.61 -3.89 -3.33
#